data_AF-A0A8G2BK06-F1
#
_entry.id   AF-A0A8G2BK06-F1
#
_cell.length_a   1.000
_cell.length_b   1.000
_cell.length_c   1.000
_cell.angle_alpha   90.00
_cell.angle_beta   90.00
_cell.angle_gamma   90.00
#
_symmetry.space_group_name_H-M   'P 1'
#
loop_
_entity.id
_entity.type
_entity.pdbx_description
1 polymer ?
#
loop_
_entity_poly.entity_id
_entity_poly.type
_entity_poly.pdbx_seq_one_letter_code
_entity_poly.pdbx_strand_id
1 'polypeptide(L)' 'MPASDQSGLRTVRLQIMLDRDELDSIDDWRYRHRMPSLAAAIRELIRRGMLMSETVLEDEIDLTDRVRSTDFRAI' A
#
# COMPACT_ATOMS: atom_id res chain seq x y z
N MET A 1 -13.65 -35.67 -12.18
CA MET A 1 -14.25 -34.35 -11.99
C MET A 1 -13.25 -33.47 -11.25
N PRO A 2 -12.50 -32.55 -11.89
CA PRO A 2 -11.75 -31.56 -11.13
C PRO A 2 -12.69 -30.42 -10.75
N ALA A 3 -12.82 -30.17 -9.45
CA ALA A 3 -13.53 -29.02 -8.92
C ALA A 3 -12.82 -27.75 -9.40
N SER A 4 -13.53 -26.92 -10.17
CA SER A 4 -13.08 -25.57 -10.46
C SER A 4 -12.99 -24.82 -9.13
N ASP A 5 -11.76 -24.61 -8.64
CA ASP A 5 -11.49 -23.62 -7.61
C ASP A 5 -11.81 -22.26 -8.23
N GLN A 6 -13.07 -21.85 -8.08
CA GLN A 6 -13.42 -20.45 -8.19
C GLN A 6 -12.74 -19.78 -7.00
N SER A 7 -11.48 -19.40 -7.19
CA SER A 7 -10.70 -18.60 -6.24
C SER A 7 -11.37 -17.23 -6.16
N GLY A 8 -12.52 -17.18 -5.48
CA GLY A 8 -13.29 -15.97 -5.26
C GLY A 8 -12.42 -15.01 -4.48
N LEU A 9 -11.79 -14.07 -5.18
CA LEU A 9 -11.21 -12.81 -4.71
C LEU A 9 -10.87 -12.85 -3.21
N ARG A 10 -9.94 -13.74 -2.80
CA ARG A 10 -9.61 -13.93 -1.39
C ARG A 10 -8.93 -12.66 -0.90
N THR A 11 -9.70 -11.80 -0.26
CA THR A 11 -9.18 -10.61 0.39
C THR A 11 -8.45 -11.06 1.65
N VAL A 12 -7.16 -10.77 1.74
CA VAL A 12 -6.34 -11.08 2.92
C VAL A 12 -6.31 -9.86 3.85
N ARG A 13 -6.44 -10.09 5.16
CA ARG A 13 -6.26 -9.04 6.16
C ARG A 13 -4.78 -8.83 6.41
N LEU A 14 -4.27 -7.66 6.05
CA LEU A 14 -2.90 -7.23 6.35
C LEU A 14 -2.91 -6.35 7.62
N GLN A 15 -2.03 -6.65 8.57
CA GLN A 15 -1.73 -5.77 9.70
C GLN A 15 -0.47 -4.98 9.36
N ILE A 16 -0.54 -3.66 9.51
CA ILE A 16 0.60 -2.74 9.33
C ILE A 16 0.67 -1.82 10.53
N MET A 17 1.88 -1.48 10.95
CA MET A 17 2.14 -0.46 11.94
C MET A 17 2.42 0.83 11.20
N LEU A 18 1.70 1.89 11.55
CA LEU A 18 1.82 3.22 10.99
C LEU A 18 1.98 4.19 12.15
N ASP A 19 2.77 5.25 11.96
CA ASP A 19 2.79 6.37 12.89
C ASP A 19 1.45 7.14 12.83
N ARG A 20 1.21 7.97 13.85
CA ARG A 20 0.03 8.83 13.91
C ARG A 20 -0.01 9.80 12.73
N ASP A 21 1.12 10.36 12.32
CA ASP A 21 1.18 11.31 11.20
C ASP A 21 0.83 10.64 9.86
N GLU A 22 1.33 9.42 9.64
CA GLU A 22 1.01 8.63 8.44
C GLU A 22 -0.47 8.26 8.40
N LEU A 23 -1.04 7.87 9.54
CA LEU A 23 -2.46 7.54 9.63
C LEU A 23 -3.34 8.76 9.31
N ASP A 24 -2.98 9.93 9.83
CA ASP A 24 -3.70 11.19 9.57
C ASP A 24 -3.61 11.58 8.10
N SER A 25 -2.42 11.48 7.50
CA SER A 25 -2.19 11.71 6.08
C SER A 25 -3.04 10.80 5.18
N ILE A 26 -3.17 9.52 5.54
CA ILE A 26 -4.02 8.57 4.81
C ILE A 26 -5.51 8.92 5.00
N ASP A 27 -5.93 9.35 6.19
CA ASP A 27 -7.32 9.72 6.46
C ASP A 27 -7.74 11.01 5.73
N ASP A 28 -6.86 12.02 5.70
CA ASP A 28 -7.06 13.24 4.91
C ASP A 28 -7.16 12.91 3.41
N TRP A 29 -6.27 12.07 2.90
CA TRP A 29 -6.33 11.61 1.51
C TRP A 29 -7.64 10.84 1.23
N ARG A 30 -8.07 9.97 2.15
CA ARG A 30 -9.35 9.24 2.08
C ARG A 30 -10.52 10.20 1.99
N TYR A 31 -10.53 11.26 2.79
CA TYR A 31 -11.59 12.27 2.79
C TYR A 31 -11.63 13.03 1.47
N ARG A 32 -10.48 13.49 0.97
CA ARG A 32 -10.36 14.17 -0.33
C ARG A 32 -10.84 13.31 -1.49
N HIS A 33 -10.51 12.01 -1.48
CA HIS A 33 -10.88 11.07 -2.54
C HIS A 33 -12.25 10.39 -2.32
N ARG A 34 -13.02 10.82 -1.31
CA ARG A 34 -14.36 10.28 -0.97
C ARG A 34 -14.37 8.76 -0.82
N MET A 35 -13.29 8.20 -0.29
CA MET A 35 -13.13 6.76 -0.12
C MET A 35 -13.94 6.30 1.11
N PRO A 36 -14.75 5.23 1.01
CA PRO A 36 -15.68 4.83 2.06
C PRO A 36 -15.01 4.12 3.25
N SER A 37 -13.76 3.66 3.10
CA SER A 37 -13.02 3.00 4.19
C SER A 37 -11.52 3.23 4.09
N LEU A 38 -10.82 3.14 5.23
CA LEU A 38 -9.36 3.20 5.28
C LEU A 38 -8.73 2.08 4.43
N ALA A 39 -9.30 0.88 4.48
CA ALA A 39 -8.84 -0.24 3.66
C ALA A 39 -9.00 0.03 2.15
N ALA A 40 -10.07 0.71 1.73
CA ALA A 40 -10.23 1.12 0.33
C ALA A 40 -9.17 2.16 -0.06
N ALA A 41 -8.89 3.12 0.81
CA ALA A 41 -7.85 4.10 0.57
C ALA A 41 -6.46 3.46 0.48
N ILE A 42 -6.09 2.58 1.41
CA ILE A 42 -4.81 1.87 1.40
C ILE A 42 -4.67 1.02 0.13
N ARG A 43 -5.72 0.29 -0.29
CA ARG A 43 -5.66 -0.49 -1.54
C ARG A 43 -5.43 0.39 -2.77
N GLU A 44 -6.08 1.55 -2.82
CA GLU A 44 -5.91 2.49 -3.93
C GLU A 44 -4.54 3.15 -3.92
N LEU A 45 -4.00 3.47 -2.74
CA LEU A 45 -2.62 3.97 -2.60
C LEU A 45 -1.59 2.92 -3.05
N ILE A 46 -1.77 1.65 -2.66
CA ILE A 46 -0.92 0.55 -3.14
C ILE A 46 -1.03 0.42 -4.66
N ARG A 47 -2.25 0.41 -5.22
CA ARG A 47 -2.47 0.34 -6.66
C ARG A 47 -1.79 1.49 -7.40
N ARG A 48 -1.91 2.72 -6.89
CA ARG A 48 -1.25 3.91 -7.46
C ARG A 48 0.27 3.85 -7.34
N GLY A 49 0.79 3.36 -6.22
CA GLY A 49 2.23 3.15 -6.05
C GLY A 49 2.79 2.11 -7.02
N MET A 50 2.06 1.01 -7.26
CA MET A 50 2.43 0.00 -8.26
C MET A 50 2.33 0.53 -9.69
N LEU A 51 1.26 1.25 -10.03
CA LEU A 51 1.10 1.84 -11.36
C LEU A 51 2.14 2.93 -11.64
N MET A 52 2.47 3.75 -10.63
CA MET A 52 3.60 4.67 -10.73
C MET A 52 4.89 3.90 -10.99
N SER A 53 5.23 2.91 -10.17
CA SER A 53 6.44 2.08 -10.38
C SER A 53 6.51 1.42 -11.76
N GLU A 54 5.38 1.02 -12.33
CA GLU A 54 5.32 0.39 -13.66
C GLU A 54 5.40 1.44 -14.79
N THR A 55 4.91 2.66 -14.55
CA THR A 55 5.06 3.79 -15.47
C THR A 55 6.47 4.40 -15.42
N VAL A 56 7.22 4.24 -14.32
CA VAL A 56 8.62 4.70 -14.24
C VAL A 56 9.62 3.69 -14.84
N LEU A 57 9.17 2.68 -15.58
CA LEU A 57 10.05 1.87 -16.43
C LEU A 57 10.37 2.61 -17.73
N GLU A 58 10.81 3.87 -17.65
CA GLU A 58 11.36 4.62 -18.78
C GLU A 58 12.29 5.78 -18.33
N ASP A 59 12.18 6.26 -17.08
CA ASP A 59 13.11 7.26 -16.53
C ASP A 59 13.68 6.80 -15.16
N GLU A 60 14.83 6.13 -15.22
CA GLU A 60 15.85 6.01 -14.16
C GLU A 60 15.41 6.35 -12.72
N ILE A 61 14.85 5.38 -11.99
CA ILE A 61 14.85 5.45 -10.52
C ILE A 61 16.22 4.94 -10.06
N ASP A 62 17.12 5.87 -9.72
CA ASP A 62 18.33 5.56 -8.95
C ASP A 62 17.94 5.07 -7.55
N LEU A 63 17.79 3.76 -7.42
CA LEU A 63 17.38 3.05 -6.21
C LEU A 63 18.48 3.01 -5.12
N THR A 64 19.55 3.79 -5.25
CA THR A 64 20.71 3.72 -4.34
C THR A 64 20.66 4.69 -3.15
N ASP A 65 19.78 5.70 -3.11
CA ASP A 65 19.71 6.61 -1.96
C ASP A 65 18.67 6.17 -0.92
N ARG A 66 19.15 5.29 -0.02
CA ARG A 66 18.77 5.14 1.39
C ARG A 66 17.62 4.21 1.76
N VAL A 67 17.96 2.93 1.78
CA VAL A 67 17.76 2.11 2.98
C VAL A 67 18.41 2.81 4.18
N ARG A 68 17.60 3.28 5.14
CA ARG A 68 17.83 3.04 6.58
C ARG A 68 16.50 2.80 7.28
N SER A 69 15.90 1.65 6.95
CA SER A 69 15.18 0.88 7.95
C SER A 69 16.22 0.39 8.97
N THR A 70 16.49 1.20 9.98
CA THR A 70 17.17 0.78 11.20
C THR A 70 16.70 1.69 12.32
N ASP A 71 15.59 1.32 12.96
CA ASP A 71 15.42 1.38 14.41
C ASP A 71 14.06 0.78 14.81
N PHE A 72 13.86 -0.50 14.49
CA PHE A 72 12.96 -1.35 15.29
C PHE A 72 13.78 -1.87 16.48
N ARG A 73 14.05 -0.99 17.45
CA ARG A 73 14.59 -1.44 18.73
C ARG A 73 13.44 -1.97 19.58
N ALA A 74 13.46 -3.29 19.74
CA ALA A 74 12.79 -4.00 20.81
C ALA A 74 13.08 -3.30 22.15
N ILE A 75 12.00 -2.95 22.85
CA ILE A 75 11.92 -2.88 24.31
C ILE A 75 10.71 -3.69 24.74
#